data_AF-A0A536BJL6-F1
#
_entry.id   AF-A0A536BJL6-F1
#
_cell.length_a   1.000
_cell.length_b   1.000
_cell.length_c   1.000
_cell.angle_alpha   90.00
_cell.angle_beta   90.00
_cell.angle_gamma   90.00
#
_symmetry.space_group_name_H-M   'P 1'
#
loop_
_entity.id
_entity.type
_entity.pdbx_description
1 polymer ?
#
loop_
_entity_poly.entity_id
_entity_poly.type
_entity_poly.pdbx_seq_one_letter_code
_entity_poly.pdbx_strand_id
1 'polypeptide(L)'
;MAARRMADGFIISLAFGSQVDWHRNLEAAGGGVIRWRGRDYEVGGPEMIDGDEALPAFDPVQRLFLRLAGIDGYIRVRDAAVVTR
;
A
#
# COMPACT_ATOMS: atom_id res chain seq x y z
N MET A 1 -3.26 -10.09 -1.83
CA MET A 1 -3.03 -8.63 -1.75
C MET A 1 -2.21 -8.20 -2.95
N ALA A 2 -2.66 -7.17 -3.67
CA ALA A 2 -1.89 -6.51 -4.71
C ALA A 2 -1.19 -5.29 -4.12
N ALA A 3 0.03 -5.01 -4.58
CA ALA A 3 0.77 -3.80 -4.26
C ALA A 3 1.43 -3.25 -5.52
N ARG A 4 1.58 -1.94 -5.58
CA ARG A 4 2.25 -1.24 -6.66
C ARG A 4 3.25 -0.25 -6.10
N ARG A 5 4.49 -0.34 -6.59
CA ARG A 5 5.51 0.69 -6.37
C ARG A 5 5.17 1.97 -7.13
N MET A 6 5.21 3.09 -6.43
CA MET A 6 5.08 4.47 -6.93
C MET A 6 6.46 5.16 -6.91
N ALA A 7 6.52 6.41 -7.39
CA ALA A 7 7.77 7.18 -7.31
C ALA A 7 8.22 7.39 -5.87
N ASP A 8 7.27 7.67 -4.99
CA ASP A 8 7.44 8.13 -3.60
C ASP A 8 6.86 7.15 -2.57
N GLY A 9 6.66 5.87 -2.92
CA GLY A 9 6.13 4.88 -1.98
C GLY A 9 5.36 3.74 -2.65
N PHE A 10 4.26 3.32 -2.04
CA PHE A 10 3.43 2.20 -2.51
C PHE A 10 1.94 2.48 -2.39
N ILE A 11 1.17 1.90 -3.31
CA ILE A 11 -0.28 1.71 -3.18
C ILE A 11 -0.53 0.22 -2.96
N ILE A 12 -1.35 -0.11 -1.97
CA ILE A 12 -1.60 -1.49 -1.52
C ILE A 12 -3.09 -1.73 -1.36
N SER A 13 -3.59 -2.83 -1.92
CA SER A 13 -4.97 -3.27 -1.74
C SER A 13 -5.13 -4.03 -0.42
N LEU A 14 -6.12 -3.67 0.39
CA LEU A 14 -6.49 -4.39 1.60
C LEU A 14 -7.46 -5.54 1.26
N ALA A 15 -6.92 -6.64 0.74
CA ALA A 15 -7.72 -7.79 0.30
C ALA A 15 -8.58 -8.44 1.41
N PHE A 16 -8.27 -8.16 2.69
CA PHE A 16 -9.03 -8.62 3.86
C PHE A 16 -9.44 -7.43 4.75
N GLY A 17 -9.56 -6.24 4.17
CA GLY A 17 -9.90 -5.00 4.89
C GLY A 17 -8.78 -4.49 5.82
N SER A 18 -9.06 -3.40 6.54
CA SER A 18 -8.12 -2.72 7.46
C SER A 18 -7.85 -3.47 8.77
N GLN A 19 -8.58 -4.57 9.02
CA GLN A 19 -8.47 -5.36 10.24
C GLN A 19 -7.28 -6.33 10.25
N VAL A 20 -6.55 -6.43 9.13
CA VAL A 20 -5.35 -7.27 9.06
C VAL A 20 -4.25 -6.76 9.98
N ASP A 21 -3.66 -7.67 10.75
CA ASP A 21 -2.69 -7.33 11.80
C ASP A 21 -1.49 -6.53 11.28
N TRP A 22 -1.01 -6.82 10.05
CA TRP A 22 0.10 -6.06 9.47
C TRP A 22 -0.25 -4.58 9.24
N HIS A 23 -1.50 -4.28 8.86
CA HIS A 23 -1.94 -2.90 8.63
C HIS A 23 -2.01 -2.14 9.95
N ARG A 24 -2.64 -2.74 10.96
CA ARG A 24 -2.72 -2.17 12.32
C ARG A 24 -1.33 -1.98 12.95
N ASN A 25 -0.42 -2.91 12.73
CA ASN A 25 0.96 -2.78 13.21
C ASN A 25 1.70 -1.64 12.50
N LEU A 26 1.51 -1.49 11.19
CA LEU A 26 2.09 -0.41 10.42
C LEU A 26 1.53 0.97 10.84
N GLU A 27 0.22 1.04 11.09
CA GLU A 27 -0.44 2.22 11.68
C GLU A 27 0.12 2.55 13.07
N ALA A 28 0.16 1.57 13.97
CA ALA A 28 0.60 1.77 15.35
C ALA A 28 2.08 2.17 15.44
N ALA A 29 2.93 1.69 14.53
CA ALA A 29 4.33 2.06 14.44
C ALA A 29 4.57 3.39 13.70
N GLY A 30 3.56 3.92 13.01
CA GLY A 30 3.70 5.11 12.16
C GLY A 30 4.58 4.88 10.92
N GLY A 31 4.76 3.62 10.50
CA GLY A 31 5.64 3.23 9.40
C GLY A 31 6.27 1.85 9.58
N GLY A 32 7.13 1.47 8.64
CA GLY A 32 7.79 0.17 8.66
C GLY A 32 8.66 -0.09 7.44
N VAL A 33 8.90 -1.37 7.15
CA VAL A 33 9.71 -1.80 6.00
C VAL A 33 8.86 -2.63 5.06
N ILE A 34 8.81 -2.24 3.79
CA ILE A 34 8.24 -3.02 2.70
C ILE A 34 9.36 -3.69 1.92
N ARG A 35 9.34 -5.02 1.88
CA ARG A 35 10.21 -5.80 0.99
C ARG A 35 9.52 -6.01 -0.35
N TRP A 36 10.06 -5.41 -1.40
CA TRP A 36 9.52 -5.47 -2.76
C TRP A 36 10.59 -5.82 -3.78
N ARG A 37 10.34 -6.88 -4.56
CA ARG A 37 11.27 -7.38 -5.60
C ARG A 37 12.72 -7.53 -5.11
N GLY A 38 12.89 -8.06 -3.90
CA GLY A 38 14.19 -8.32 -3.29
C GLY A 38 14.87 -7.12 -2.62
N ARG A 39 14.25 -5.93 -2.64
CA ARG A 39 14.76 -4.71 -1.99
C ARG A 39 13.84 -4.28 -0.85
N ASP A 40 14.44 -3.76 0.21
CA ASP A 40 13.74 -3.23 1.36
C ASP A 40 13.58 -1.71 1.21
N TYR A 41 12.40 -1.21 1.54
CA TYR A 41 12.03 0.20 1.49
C TYR A 41 11.46 0.60 2.84
N GLU A 42 12.09 1.56 3.50
CA GLU A 42 11.49 2.22 4.66
C GLU A 42 10.32 3.08 4.20
N VAL A 43 9.20 2.97 4.91
CA VAL A 43 7.97 3.71 4.61
C VAL A 43 7.41 4.34 5.88
N GLY A 44 6.74 5.48 5.72
CA GLY A 44 5.95 6.11 6.78
C GLY A 44 4.60 5.42 6.98
N GLY A 45 3.78 6.03 7.84
CA GLY A 45 2.46 5.52 8.19
C GLY A 45 1.52 5.40 6.98
N PRO A 46 0.61 4.42 7.00
CA PRO A 46 -0.36 4.24 5.93
C PRO A 46 -1.45 5.31 5.97
N GLU A 47 -1.87 5.74 4.78
CA GLU A 47 -2.98 6.64 4.53
C GLU A 47 -4.05 5.85 3.76
N MET A 48 -5.27 5.78 4.32
CA MET A 48 -6.40 5.18 3.61
C MET A 48 -6.75 6.03 2.39
N ILE A 49 -6.89 5.40 1.23
CA ILE A 49 -7.30 6.05 -0.03
C ILE A 49 -8.47 5.27 -0.64
N ASP A 50 -9.28 5.96 -1.45
CA ASP A 50 -10.39 5.32 -2.14
C ASP A 50 -9.92 4.53 -3.39
N GLY A 51 -10.85 3.76 -3.96
CA GLY A 51 -10.58 2.99 -5.17
C GLY A 51 -10.31 3.85 -6.40
N ASP A 52 -10.91 5.04 -6.50
CA ASP A 52 -10.74 5.92 -7.65
C ASP A 52 -9.32 6.51 -7.69
N GLU A 53 -8.72 6.75 -6.53
CA GLU A 53 -7.32 7.15 -6.37
C GLU A 53 -6.34 5.97 -6.49
N ALA A 54 -6.70 4.79 -5.98
CA ALA A 54 -5.82 3.63 -5.94
C ALA A 54 -5.74 2.85 -7.26
N LEU A 55 -6.88 2.57 -7.90
CA LEU A 55 -6.97 1.73 -9.09
C LEU A 55 -6.08 2.21 -10.25
N PRO A 56 -5.94 3.53 -10.52
CA PRO A 56 -5.02 4.05 -11.53
C PRO A 56 -3.56 3.64 -11.39
N ALA A 57 -3.11 3.13 -10.24
CA ALA A 57 -1.74 2.65 -10.05
C ALA A 57 -1.51 1.24 -10.63
N PHE A 58 -2.55 0.41 -10.71
CA PHE A 58 -2.45 -0.98 -11.14
C PHE A 58 -2.52 -1.12 -12.66
N ASP A 59 -2.05 -2.23 -13.21
CA ASP A 59 -2.20 -2.50 -14.65
C ASP A 59 -3.65 -2.92 -14.97
N PRO A 60 -4.14 -2.78 -16.22
CA PRO A 60 -5.57 -2.97 -16.55
C PRO A 60 -6.16 -4.32 -16.10
N VAL A 61 -5.38 -5.40 -16.22
CA VAL A 61 -5.78 -6.74 -15.78
C VAL A 61 -5.96 -6.78 -14.25
N GLN A 62 -5.01 -6.22 -13.51
CA GLN A 62 -5.08 -6.14 -12.05
C GLN A 62 -6.25 -5.27 -11.58
N ARG A 63 -6.51 -4.13 -12.24
CA ARG A 63 -7.68 -3.28 -11.96
C ARG A 63 -8.99 -4.04 -12.10
N LEU A 64 -9.14 -4.83 -13.17
CA LEU A 64 -10.33 -5.63 -13.39
C LEU A 64 -10.52 -6.66 -12.27
N PHE A 65 -9.46 -7.39 -11.91
CA PHE A 65 -9.51 -8.35 -10.80
C PHE A 65 -9.87 -7.68 -9.46
N LEU A 66 -9.28 -6.52 -9.15
CA LEU A 66 -9.56 -5.79 -7.91
C LEU A 66 -11.02 -5.33 -7.83
N ARG A 67 -11.58 -4.84 -8.94
CA ARG A 67 -13.00 -4.47 -9.02
C ARG A 67 -13.93 -5.68 -8.87
N LEU A 68 -13.61 -6.80 -9.53
CA LEU A 68 -14.42 -8.02 -9.46
C LEU A 68 -14.35 -8.69 -8.09
N ALA A 69 -13.22 -8.57 -7.39
CA ALA A 69 -13.03 -9.10 -6.04
C ALA A 69 -13.72 -8.26 -4.95
N GLY A 70 -14.33 -7.12 -5.30
CA GLY A 70 -15.03 -6.26 -4.34
C GLY A 70 -14.10 -5.64 -3.30
N ILE A 71 -12.83 -5.39 -3.65
CA ILE A 71 -11.88 -4.78 -2.72
C ILE A 71 -12.22 -3.29 -2.57
N ASP A 72 -12.59 -2.90 -1.35
CA ASP A 72 -13.01 -1.55 -0.97
C ASP A 72 -11.94 -0.79 -0.16
N GLY A 73 -10.94 -1.49 0.39
CA GLY A 73 -9.85 -0.88 1.14
C GLY A 73 -8.56 -0.76 0.33
N TYR A 74 -7.99 0.45 0.31
CA TYR A 74 -6.66 0.70 -0.22
C TYR A 74 -5.89 1.60 0.72
N ILE A 75 -4.57 1.43 0.76
CA ILE A 75 -3.68 2.35 1.46
C ILE A 75 -2.61 2.87 0.51
N ARG A 76 -2.19 4.10 0.76
CA ARG A 76 -0.92 4.64 0.32
C ARG A 76 0.05 4.64 1.49
N VAL A 77 1.29 4.27 1.23
CA VAL A 77 2.41 4.55 2.13
C VAL A 77 3.45 5.32 1.35
N ARG A 78 4.08 6.31 1.99
CA ARG A 78 5.18 7.05 1.38
C ARG A 78 6.51 6.46 1.81
N ASP A 79 7.51 6.49 0.94
CA ASP A 79 8.89 6.21 1.32
C ASP A 79 9.25 7.12 2.50
N ALA A 80 9.94 6.57 3.50
CA ALA A 80 10.44 7.37 4.60
C ALA A 80 11.43 8.41 4.05
N ALA A 81 11.30 9.66 4.50
CA ALA A 81 12.31 10.65 4.20
C ALA A 81 13.66 10.12 4.70
N VAL A 82 14.67 10.10 3.83
CA VAL A 82 16.03 9.77 4.23
C VAL A 82 16.47 10.86 5.21
N VAL A 83 16.29 10.62 6.50
CA VAL A 83 16.90 11.44 7.54
C VAL A 83 18.38 11.13 7.45
N THR A 84 19.13 12.01 6.79
CA THR A 84 20.58 11.94 6.80
C THR A 84 20.99 12.16 8.26
N ARG A 85 21.36 11.07 8.94
CA ARG A 85 22.04 11.12 10.23
C ARG A 85 23.52 11.38 10.02
#